data_AF-A0A6M0FZW7-F1
#
_entry.id   AF-A0A6M0FZW7-F1
#
_cell.length_a   1.000
_cell.length_b   1.000
_cell.length_c   1.000
_cell.angle_alpha   90.00
_cell.angle_beta   90.00
_cell.angle_gamma   90.00
#
_symmetry.space_group_name_H-M   'P 1'
#
loop_
_entity.id
_entity.type
_entity.pdbx_description
1 polymer ?
#
loop_
_entity_poly.entity_id
_entity_poly.type
_entity_poly.pdbx_seq_one_letter_code
_entity_poly.pdbx_strand_id
1 'polypeptide(L)'
;MSLAKYFQFFGTLAAVLSPALVTFASLPPQLTTQLESQREVSLKFPDTSDRQAPSSTGGGGSRGIDQIASCIVADETAEAGEMPWQNSLQALMPKTDLSKTIAENPSVFVYVPKTTAKSAIFLVRDKNGEEIYRSEFVPPETPGIVQLTIPKTVSLEVEQEYNWELVLMCNPKSYFSPENEYVEGLFLRTQLNSEQQKQLDCVRQAPDLQNLLEFPERQSLFSCVRQAPELQNLLNSVRQTPEQRELLDRLKESPEQAKLYVEALVYANAKIWHETIDNIAQLSDAHPQEWQELLASVGLEDLAQEKLLNCCTAD
;
A
#
# COMPACT_ATOMS: atom_id res chain seq x y z
N MET A 1 106.51 -15.00 39.34
CA MET A 1 107.02 -16.06 38.46
C MET A 1 105.86 -16.64 37.66
N SER A 2 106.00 -16.67 36.32
CA SER A 2 105.25 -17.46 35.30
C SER A 2 103.72 -17.25 35.19
N LEU A 3 103.16 -16.66 34.12
CA LEU A 3 102.94 -17.15 32.73
C LEU A 3 102.00 -18.36 32.61
N ALA A 4 100.87 -18.15 31.90
CA ALA A 4 100.41 -18.86 30.68
C ALA A 4 98.86 -18.90 30.59
N LYS A 5 98.25 -18.15 29.66
CA LYS A 5 97.69 -18.56 28.34
C LYS A 5 96.37 -19.36 28.43
N TYR A 6 95.23 -18.75 28.08
CA TYR A 6 94.59 -18.71 26.74
C TYR A 6 93.95 -20.04 26.32
N PHE A 7 92.61 -20.10 26.31
CA PHE A 7 91.84 -20.71 25.22
C PHE A 7 90.42 -20.13 25.23
N GLN A 8 90.03 -19.56 24.09
CA GLN A 8 88.70 -19.03 23.83
C GLN A 8 87.88 -20.03 22.98
N PHE A 9 86.57 -19.77 22.98
CA PHE A 9 85.56 -19.99 21.93
C PHE A 9 84.51 -21.11 22.09
N PHE A 10 83.31 -20.65 22.45
CA PHE A 10 81.97 -20.88 21.84
C PHE A 10 81.28 -22.24 21.94
N GLY A 11 80.00 -22.21 22.35
CA GLY A 11 79.10 -23.34 22.17
C GLY A 11 77.77 -23.30 22.93
N THR A 12 76.88 -22.39 22.51
CA THR A 12 75.40 -22.50 22.54
C THR A 12 74.63 -22.64 23.86
N LEU A 13 73.95 -21.53 24.17
CA LEU A 13 72.79 -21.32 25.03
C LEU A 13 71.57 -22.13 24.53
N ALA A 14 70.84 -22.80 25.42
CA ALA A 14 69.46 -23.21 25.21
C ALA A 14 68.64 -22.84 26.46
N ALA A 15 68.09 -21.62 26.44
CA ALA A 15 67.13 -21.15 27.42
C ALA A 15 65.73 -21.58 26.97
N VAL A 16 65.10 -22.49 27.70
CA VAL A 16 63.69 -22.85 27.53
C VAL A 16 62.87 -21.78 28.27
N LEU A 17 62.45 -20.74 27.54
CA LEU A 17 61.45 -19.78 28.02
C LEU A 17 60.06 -20.23 27.55
N SER A 18 59.22 -20.51 28.54
CA SER A 18 57.79 -20.83 28.37
C SER A 18 57.06 -19.73 27.60
N PRO A 19 56.13 -20.07 26.67
CA PRO A 19 55.24 -19.08 26.11
C PRO A 19 54.20 -18.68 27.18
N ALA A 20 54.25 -17.41 27.59
CA ALA A 20 53.14 -16.78 28.27
C ALA A 20 51.91 -16.78 27.33
N LEU A 21 50.83 -17.40 27.78
CA LEU A 21 49.51 -17.32 27.15
C LEU A 21 49.05 -15.86 27.18
N VAL A 22 49.16 -15.19 26.03
CA VAL A 22 48.47 -13.92 25.77
C VAL A 22 46.98 -14.24 25.65
N THR A 23 46.24 -14.04 26.74
CA THR A 23 44.78 -14.05 26.71
C THR A 23 44.34 -12.74 26.05
N PHE A 24 44.05 -12.80 24.75
CA PHE A 24 43.28 -11.76 24.10
C PHE A 24 41.88 -11.76 24.73
N ALA A 25 41.60 -10.77 25.58
CA ALA A 25 40.24 -10.45 25.96
C ALA A 25 39.49 -10.00 24.69
N SER A 26 38.76 -10.92 24.07
CA SER A 26 37.77 -10.57 23.06
C SER A 26 36.66 -9.81 23.79
N LEU A 27 36.60 -8.50 23.59
CA LEU A 27 35.38 -7.73 23.85
C LEU A 27 34.25 -8.45 23.09
N PRO A 28 33.12 -8.76 23.73
CA PRO A 28 31.98 -9.33 23.00
C PRO A 28 31.64 -8.36 21.87
N PRO A 29 31.31 -8.85 20.66
CA PRO A 29 30.79 -7.97 19.63
C PRO A 29 29.58 -7.26 20.26
N GLN A 30 29.66 -5.94 20.37
CA GLN A 30 28.50 -5.14 20.69
C GLN A 30 27.49 -5.47 19.59
N LEU A 31 26.42 -6.17 19.97
CA LEU A 31 25.18 -6.16 19.21
C LEU A 31 24.77 -4.68 19.17
N THR A 32 25.22 -3.97 18.14
CA THR A 32 24.42 -2.91 17.58
C THR A 32 23.12 -3.59 17.18
N THR A 33 22.13 -3.51 18.07
CA THR A 33 20.74 -3.54 17.65
C THR A 33 20.64 -2.43 16.62
N GLN A 34 20.77 -2.79 15.34
CA GLN A 34 20.20 -1.98 14.28
C GLN A 34 18.72 -1.92 14.61
N LEU A 35 18.33 -0.82 15.25
CA LEU A 35 16.96 -0.37 15.25
C LEU A 35 16.69 -0.10 13.77
N GLU A 36 16.21 -1.12 13.06
CA GLU A 36 15.70 -0.96 11.72
C GLU A 36 14.72 0.20 11.79
N SER A 37 15.09 1.25 11.06
CA SER A 37 14.39 2.51 10.86
C SER A 37 12.91 2.36 11.19
N GLN A 38 12.51 2.93 12.32
CA GLN A 38 11.11 2.95 12.71
C GLN A 38 10.32 3.53 11.55
N ARG A 39 9.40 2.70 11.02
CA ARG A 39 8.38 3.07 10.04
C ARG A 39 7.76 4.39 10.49
N GLU A 40 8.01 5.45 9.73
CA GLU A 40 7.17 6.64 9.76
C GLU A 40 5.79 6.20 9.25
N VAL A 41 4.87 5.90 10.15
CA VAL A 41 3.47 5.61 9.79
C VAL A 41 2.78 6.96 9.51
N SER A 42 3.13 7.54 8.37
CA SER A 42 2.17 8.22 7.48
C SER A 42 1.35 7.11 6.78
N LEU A 43 0.29 7.42 6.03
CA LEU A 43 -0.47 6.48 5.19
C LEU A 43 0.37 5.81 4.07
N LYS A 44 1.69 5.73 4.25
CA LYS A 44 2.64 5.04 3.40
C LYS A 44 2.36 3.54 3.43
N PHE A 45 1.62 3.08 2.43
CA PHE A 45 1.44 1.66 2.22
C PHE A 45 2.82 1.03 1.98
N PRO A 46 3.20 -0.04 2.70
CA PRO A 46 4.57 -0.53 2.66
C PRO A 46 4.93 -1.02 1.27
N ASP A 47 6.02 -0.49 0.71
CA ASP A 47 6.61 -0.98 -0.52
C ASP A 47 6.97 -2.47 -0.36
N THR A 48 6.57 -3.30 -1.32
CA THR A 48 6.83 -4.75 -1.31
C THR A 48 7.98 -5.11 -2.24
N SER A 49 9.05 -4.31 -2.23
CA SER A 49 10.21 -4.37 -3.14
C SER A 49 11.02 -5.68 -3.12
N ASP A 50 10.54 -6.76 -2.51
CA ASP A 50 11.18 -8.09 -2.52
C ASP A 50 10.77 -8.96 -3.72
N ARG A 51 9.86 -8.48 -4.58
CA ARG A 51 9.59 -9.09 -5.88
C ARG A 51 10.02 -8.14 -6.98
N GLN A 52 10.84 -8.63 -7.91
CA GLN A 52 11.18 -7.91 -9.13
C GLN A 52 9.89 -7.36 -9.76
N ALA A 53 9.96 -6.12 -10.22
CA ALA A 53 8.82 -5.39 -10.76
C ALA A 53 7.98 -6.28 -11.69
N PRO A 54 6.65 -6.32 -11.50
CA PRO A 54 5.75 -6.99 -12.41
C PRO A 54 5.96 -6.54 -13.85
N SER A 55 5.82 -7.47 -14.78
CA SER A 55 5.39 -7.11 -16.12
C SER A 55 3.95 -6.60 -16.02
N SER A 56 3.78 -5.27 -16.06
CA SER A 56 2.55 -4.48 -16.11
C SER A 56 2.03 -3.88 -14.79
N THR A 57 2.47 -2.65 -14.52
CA THR A 57 1.57 -1.50 -14.28
C THR A 57 2.26 -0.30 -14.93
N GLY A 58 1.83 0.00 -16.14
CA GLY A 58 2.48 0.94 -17.05
C GLY A 58 2.13 0.52 -18.45
N GLY A 59 0.99 1.03 -18.94
CA GLY A 59 0.46 0.88 -20.31
C GLY A 59 0.71 -0.48 -20.95
N GLY A 60 -0.32 -1.32 -21.02
CA GLY A 60 -0.36 -2.36 -22.06
C GLY A 60 -0.02 -1.70 -23.40
N GLY A 61 1.18 -1.96 -23.90
CA GLY A 61 1.79 -1.14 -24.94
C GLY A 61 1.01 -1.24 -26.25
N SER A 62 0.14 -0.27 -26.52
CA SER A 62 -0.32 0.04 -27.86
C SER A 62 0.86 0.63 -28.63
N ARG A 63 1.53 -0.22 -29.42
CA ARG A 63 2.61 0.17 -30.33
C ARG A 63 2.08 1.25 -31.28
N GLY A 64 2.58 2.47 -31.14
CA GLY A 64 2.45 3.52 -32.16
C GLY A 64 1.05 4.10 -32.28
N ILE A 65 0.92 5.33 -31.77
CA ILE A 65 -0.11 6.28 -32.18
C ILE A 65 0.08 6.50 -33.69
N ASP A 66 -0.85 5.94 -34.49
CA ASP A 66 -1.33 6.55 -35.73
C ASP A 66 -2.50 5.79 -36.39
N GLN A 67 -2.91 4.58 -35.94
CA GLN A 67 -3.99 3.84 -36.65
C GLN A 67 -5.00 3.01 -35.83
N ILE A 68 -4.89 2.92 -34.50
CA ILE A 68 -5.94 2.23 -33.70
C ILE A 68 -6.89 3.29 -33.15
N ALA A 69 -8.18 3.18 -33.50
CA ALA A 69 -9.22 4.09 -33.03
C ALA A 69 -9.52 3.84 -31.55
N SER A 70 -8.65 4.33 -30.66
CA SER A 70 -8.95 4.41 -29.23
C SER A 70 -10.12 5.35 -29.00
N CYS A 71 -10.92 5.07 -27.98
CA CYS A 71 -12.00 5.94 -27.54
C CYS A 71 -11.58 6.95 -26.49
N ILE A 72 -10.31 6.95 -26.04
CA ILE A 72 -9.77 8.00 -25.17
C ILE A 72 -9.61 9.29 -25.95
N VAL A 73 -10.10 10.37 -25.34
CA VAL A 73 -9.95 11.72 -25.87
C VAL A 73 -8.72 12.33 -25.22
N ALA A 74 -7.69 12.58 -26.02
CA ALA A 74 -6.46 13.18 -25.52
C ALA A 74 -6.71 14.57 -24.93
N ASP A 75 -6.10 14.85 -23.77
CA ASP A 75 -5.95 16.19 -23.25
C ASP A 75 -4.96 16.97 -24.13
N GLU A 76 -5.49 17.96 -24.85
CA GLU A 76 -4.75 18.81 -25.78
C GLU A 76 -3.80 19.80 -25.07
N THR A 77 -3.88 19.92 -23.74
CA THR A 77 -3.04 20.84 -22.96
C THR A 77 -1.65 20.30 -22.65
N ALA A 78 -1.38 19.02 -22.95
CA ALA A 78 -0.12 18.40 -22.62
C ALA A 78 1.02 18.72 -23.60
N GLU A 79 2.22 18.89 -23.04
CA GLU A 79 3.41 19.21 -23.82
C GLU A 79 3.83 18.07 -24.75
N ALA A 80 4.30 18.42 -25.96
CA ALA A 80 4.68 17.45 -26.97
C ALA A 80 5.92 16.65 -26.54
N GLY A 81 5.76 15.34 -26.31
CA GLY A 81 6.88 14.43 -26.05
C GLY A 81 6.59 13.30 -25.06
N GLU A 82 5.53 13.43 -24.25
CA GLU A 82 5.09 12.42 -23.28
C GLU A 82 3.59 12.18 -23.44
N MET A 83 3.13 10.93 -23.32
CA MET A 83 1.69 10.70 -23.19
C MET A 83 1.27 11.18 -21.80
N PRO A 84 0.28 12.07 -21.69
CA PRO A 84 -0.18 12.58 -20.41
C PRO A 84 -0.81 11.43 -19.64
N TRP A 85 -0.51 11.30 -18.35
CA TRP A 85 -1.16 10.29 -17.50
C TRP A 85 -2.69 10.47 -17.48
N GLN A 86 -3.17 11.70 -17.73
CA GLN A 86 -4.58 12.07 -17.90
C GLN A 86 -5.27 11.35 -19.08
N ASN A 87 -4.49 10.79 -20.01
CA ASN A 87 -5.00 10.03 -21.16
C ASN A 87 -4.91 8.52 -20.91
N SER A 88 -4.62 8.08 -19.69
CA SER A 88 -4.51 6.66 -19.35
C SER A 88 -5.64 6.23 -18.44
N LEU A 89 -6.33 5.14 -18.78
CA LEU A 89 -7.12 4.40 -17.82
C LEU A 89 -6.18 3.81 -16.76
N GLN A 90 -6.42 4.06 -15.47
CA GLN A 90 -5.44 3.70 -14.43
C GLN A 90 -6.10 3.16 -13.16
N ALA A 91 -5.63 2.01 -12.69
CA ALA A 91 -6.04 1.42 -11.43
C ALA A 91 -5.40 2.15 -10.26
N LEU A 92 -6.18 2.49 -9.25
CA LEU A 92 -5.66 3.01 -7.99
C LEU A 92 -5.27 1.83 -7.10
N MET A 93 -4.14 1.21 -7.43
CA MET A 93 -3.57 0.07 -6.74
C MET A 93 -2.06 0.20 -6.58
N PRO A 94 -1.45 -0.44 -5.57
CA PRO A 94 -0.01 -0.49 -5.46
C PRO A 94 0.58 -1.22 -6.67
N LYS A 95 1.82 -0.88 -7.05
CA LYS A 95 2.57 -1.53 -8.15
C LYS A 95 2.89 -3.02 -7.91
N THR A 96 2.29 -3.64 -6.91
CA THR A 96 2.48 -5.03 -6.54
C THR A 96 1.56 -5.94 -7.37
N ASP A 97 2.02 -7.15 -7.65
CA ASP A 97 1.24 -8.17 -8.37
C ASP A 97 -0.01 -8.63 -7.62
N LEU A 98 -0.12 -8.39 -6.32
CA LEU A 98 -1.20 -8.95 -5.53
C LEU A 98 -1.52 -8.08 -4.32
N SER A 99 -2.61 -7.35 -4.42
CA SER A 99 -3.20 -6.63 -3.30
C SER A 99 -4.03 -7.57 -2.42
N LYS A 100 -4.48 -7.10 -1.25
CA LYS A 100 -5.25 -7.92 -0.31
C LYS A 100 -6.52 -7.22 0.12
N THR A 101 -7.55 -8.01 0.39
CA THR A 101 -8.83 -7.57 0.96
C THR A 101 -9.31 -8.54 2.04
N ILE A 102 -10.08 -8.02 3.00
CA ILE A 102 -10.83 -8.80 3.98
C ILE A 102 -12.36 -8.72 3.79
N ALA A 103 -12.83 -8.11 2.71
CA ALA A 103 -14.24 -8.00 2.36
C ALA A 103 -14.67 -9.15 1.43
N GLU A 104 -15.88 -9.69 1.64
CA GLU A 104 -16.48 -10.66 0.71
C GLU A 104 -16.86 -10.03 -0.64
N ASN A 105 -16.99 -8.71 -0.68
CA ASN A 105 -17.42 -7.89 -1.81
C ASN A 105 -16.61 -6.57 -1.78
N PRO A 106 -15.31 -6.61 -2.10
CA PRO A 106 -14.46 -5.42 -2.09
C PRO A 106 -14.86 -4.43 -3.18
N SER A 107 -14.38 -3.20 -3.02
CA SER A 107 -14.38 -2.19 -4.07
C SER A 107 -12.99 -2.03 -4.69
N VAL A 108 -12.96 -1.66 -5.97
CA VAL A 108 -11.76 -1.20 -6.67
C VAL A 108 -11.94 0.25 -7.12
N PHE A 109 -10.86 1.00 -7.17
CA PHE A 109 -10.85 2.40 -7.59
C PHE A 109 -10.09 2.53 -8.90
N VAL A 110 -10.68 3.22 -9.88
CA VAL A 110 -10.09 3.37 -11.22
C VAL A 110 -10.25 4.83 -11.68
N TYR A 111 -9.16 5.45 -12.13
CA TYR A 111 -9.22 6.71 -12.86
C TYR A 111 -9.70 6.44 -14.29
N VAL A 112 -10.82 7.05 -14.66
CA VAL A 112 -11.39 7.00 -16.00
C VAL A 112 -11.09 8.34 -16.69
N PRO A 113 -10.27 8.33 -17.76
CA PRO A 113 -9.96 9.54 -18.53
C PRO A 113 -11.17 9.94 -19.37
N LYS A 114 -11.08 11.11 -20.03
CA LYS A 114 -12.11 11.55 -20.97
C LYS A 114 -12.26 10.51 -22.08
N THR A 115 -13.46 10.01 -22.29
CA THR A 115 -13.72 8.93 -23.26
C THR A 115 -14.99 9.17 -24.09
N THR A 116 -15.00 8.61 -25.29
CA THR A 116 -16.18 8.54 -26.17
C THR A 116 -16.92 7.20 -26.07
N ALA A 117 -16.40 6.23 -25.31
CA ALA A 117 -17.02 4.93 -25.06
C ALA A 117 -18.46 5.11 -24.56
N LYS A 118 -19.37 4.28 -25.08
CA LYS A 118 -20.78 4.25 -24.66
C LYS A 118 -21.08 3.16 -23.64
N SER A 119 -20.11 2.28 -23.41
CA SER A 119 -20.20 1.15 -22.51
C SER A 119 -18.83 0.88 -21.90
N ALA A 120 -18.83 0.49 -20.63
CA ALA A 120 -17.70 -0.09 -19.93
C ALA A 120 -18.15 -1.38 -19.25
N ILE A 121 -17.23 -2.33 -19.13
CA ILE A 121 -17.47 -3.63 -18.52
C ILE A 121 -16.53 -3.78 -17.34
N PHE A 122 -17.09 -4.03 -16.16
CA PHE A 122 -16.33 -4.44 -14.98
C PHE A 122 -16.59 -5.92 -14.72
N LEU A 123 -15.54 -6.72 -14.70
CA LEU A 123 -15.63 -8.16 -14.48
C LEU A 123 -14.63 -8.64 -13.43
N VAL A 124 -14.95 -9.78 -12.82
CA VAL A 124 -14.09 -10.47 -11.86
C VAL A 124 -14.03 -11.94 -12.24
N ARG A 125 -12.81 -12.46 -12.31
CA ARG A 125 -12.51 -13.87 -12.54
C ARG A 125 -11.87 -14.50 -11.31
N ASP A 126 -12.19 -15.76 -11.08
CA ASP A 126 -11.50 -16.58 -10.10
C ASP A 126 -10.11 -17.02 -10.60
N LYS A 127 -9.36 -17.72 -9.74
CA LYS A 127 -8.04 -18.29 -10.08
C LYS A 127 -8.03 -19.27 -11.27
N ASN A 128 -9.19 -19.81 -11.67
CA ASN A 128 -9.32 -20.70 -12.81
C ASN A 128 -9.65 -19.93 -14.10
N GLY A 129 -9.86 -18.61 -14.02
CA GLY A 129 -10.29 -17.76 -15.12
C GLY A 129 -11.81 -17.75 -15.33
N GLU A 130 -12.58 -18.38 -14.45
CA GLU A 130 -14.05 -18.38 -14.51
C GLU A 130 -14.58 -17.00 -14.13
N GLU A 131 -15.42 -16.43 -14.99
CA GLU A 131 -16.08 -15.14 -14.73
C GLU A 131 -17.18 -15.33 -13.68
N ILE A 132 -16.91 -14.88 -12.45
CA ILE A 132 -17.84 -14.96 -11.32
C ILE A 132 -18.70 -13.71 -11.18
N TYR A 133 -18.28 -12.63 -11.85
CA TYR A 133 -19.01 -11.37 -11.87
C TYR A 133 -18.74 -10.62 -13.17
N ARG A 134 -19.79 -9.98 -13.68
CA ARG A 134 -19.75 -9.07 -14.81
C ARG A 134 -20.84 -8.04 -14.66
N SER A 135 -20.49 -6.79 -14.90
CA SER A 135 -21.41 -5.68 -15.01
C SER A 135 -21.06 -4.82 -16.21
N GLU A 136 -22.06 -4.14 -16.73
CA GLU A 136 -21.92 -3.19 -17.83
C GLU A 136 -22.56 -1.88 -17.41
N PHE A 137 -21.86 -0.77 -17.65
CA PHE A 137 -22.33 0.57 -17.29
C PHE A 137 -21.87 1.61 -18.31
N VAL A 138 -22.47 2.80 -18.25
CA VAL A 138 -22.04 3.93 -19.07
C VAL A 138 -20.91 4.67 -18.34
N PRO A 139 -19.72 4.86 -18.94
CA PRO A 139 -18.64 5.62 -18.33
C PRO A 139 -19.06 7.05 -17.96
N PRO A 140 -18.42 7.68 -16.96
CA PRO A 140 -18.69 9.08 -16.65
C PRO A 140 -18.34 10.00 -17.82
N GLU A 141 -19.13 11.07 -18.00
CA GLU A 141 -18.89 12.07 -19.05
C GLU A 141 -17.66 12.96 -18.75
N THR A 142 -17.34 13.12 -17.46
CA THR A 142 -16.18 13.87 -16.97
C THR A 142 -15.11 12.92 -16.50
N PRO A 143 -13.82 13.21 -16.74
CA PRO A 143 -12.72 12.46 -16.13
C PRO A 143 -12.82 12.44 -14.61
N GLY A 144 -12.37 11.34 -14.01
CA GLY A 144 -12.31 11.21 -12.56
C GLY A 144 -12.18 9.77 -12.10
N ILE A 145 -12.10 9.61 -10.79
CA ILE A 145 -11.93 8.32 -10.13
C ILE A 145 -13.30 7.72 -9.84
N VAL A 146 -13.53 6.50 -10.28
CA VAL A 146 -14.75 5.73 -10.04
C VAL A 146 -14.49 4.63 -9.02
N GLN A 147 -15.47 4.38 -8.15
CA GLN A 147 -15.50 3.25 -7.24
C GLN A 147 -16.38 2.15 -7.82
N LEU A 148 -15.82 0.97 -8.05
CA LEU A 148 -16.53 -0.19 -8.59
C LEU A 148 -16.60 -1.27 -7.50
N THR A 149 -17.81 -1.55 -7.03
CA THR A 149 -18.06 -2.49 -5.93
C THR A 149 -18.58 -3.81 -6.45
N ILE A 150 -17.98 -4.91 -5.99
CA ILE A 150 -18.51 -6.25 -6.24
C ILE A 150 -19.84 -6.40 -5.45
N PRO A 151 -20.96 -6.83 -6.06
CA PRO A 151 -22.24 -6.87 -5.37
C PRO A 151 -22.27 -7.99 -4.33
N LYS A 152 -23.14 -7.85 -3.33
CA LYS A 152 -23.34 -8.85 -2.25
C LYS A 152 -23.84 -10.22 -2.74
N THR A 153 -24.31 -10.31 -3.99
CA THR A 153 -24.68 -11.57 -4.64
C THR A 153 -23.48 -12.44 -4.96
N VAL A 154 -22.28 -11.86 -4.98
CA VAL A 154 -21.00 -12.53 -5.15
C VAL A 154 -20.28 -12.50 -3.80
N SER A 155 -19.82 -13.67 -3.36
CA SER A 155 -19.08 -13.83 -2.11
C SER A 155 -17.73 -14.45 -2.41
N LEU A 156 -16.67 -13.67 -2.24
CA LEU A 156 -15.30 -14.14 -2.42
C LEU A 156 -14.88 -15.07 -1.28
N GLU A 157 -14.20 -16.17 -1.65
CA GLU A 157 -13.68 -17.17 -0.72
C GLU A 157 -12.33 -16.73 -0.13
N VAL A 158 -12.10 -17.08 1.13
CA VAL A 158 -10.85 -16.77 1.83
C VAL A 158 -9.72 -17.65 1.33
N GLU A 159 -8.52 -17.07 1.25
CA GLU A 159 -7.29 -17.64 0.69
C GLU A 159 -7.39 -17.95 -0.81
N GLN A 160 -8.18 -17.13 -1.54
CA GLN A 160 -8.31 -17.20 -2.99
C GLN A 160 -7.94 -15.89 -3.68
N GLU A 161 -7.22 -16.02 -4.78
CA GLU A 161 -6.87 -14.93 -5.69
C GLU A 161 -7.95 -14.74 -6.76
N TYR A 162 -8.17 -13.47 -7.11
CA TYR A 162 -9.11 -13.05 -8.13
C TYR A 162 -8.45 -12.00 -9.02
N ASN A 163 -8.76 -12.07 -10.31
CA ASN A 163 -8.41 -11.04 -11.29
C ASN A 163 -9.65 -10.20 -11.56
N TRP A 164 -9.50 -8.88 -11.50
CA TRP A 164 -10.55 -7.95 -11.86
C TRP A 164 -10.09 -7.12 -13.05
N GLU A 165 -11.02 -6.75 -13.92
CA GLU A 165 -10.75 -6.00 -15.14
C GLU A 165 -11.85 -4.96 -15.34
N LEU A 166 -11.45 -3.74 -15.70
CA LEU A 166 -12.33 -2.72 -16.26
C LEU A 166 -11.96 -2.48 -17.72
N VAL A 167 -12.93 -2.62 -18.62
CA VAL A 167 -12.77 -2.41 -20.06
C VAL A 167 -13.66 -1.26 -20.53
N LEU A 168 -13.08 -0.26 -21.19
CA LEU A 168 -13.81 0.72 -21.98
C LEU A 168 -14.06 0.16 -23.38
N MET A 169 -15.33 -0.02 -23.75
CA MET A 169 -15.73 -0.56 -25.06
C MET A 169 -15.65 0.53 -26.13
N CYS A 170 -14.46 0.73 -26.68
CA CYS A 170 -14.24 1.62 -27.82
C CYS A 170 -14.86 1.05 -29.10
N ASN A 171 -14.81 -0.28 -29.28
CA ASN A 171 -15.54 -0.98 -30.31
C ASN A 171 -16.76 -1.70 -29.70
N PRO A 172 -17.98 -1.17 -29.89
CA PRO A 172 -19.18 -1.74 -29.27
C PRO A 172 -19.56 -3.13 -29.82
N LYS A 173 -18.90 -3.62 -30.88
CA LYS A 173 -19.19 -4.91 -31.50
C LYS A 173 -18.35 -6.07 -30.97
N SER A 174 -17.24 -5.79 -30.29
CA SER A 174 -16.28 -6.84 -29.90
C SER A 174 -15.56 -6.48 -28.61
N TYR A 175 -15.70 -7.34 -27.60
CA TYR A 175 -14.94 -7.26 -26.34
C TYR A 175 -13.43 -7.41 -26.58
N PHE A 176 -13.03 -8.31 -27.48
CA PHE A 176 -11.62 -8.59 -27.79
C PHE A 176 -11.03 -7.62 -28.83
N SER A 177 -11.66 -6.46 -29.03
CA SER A 177 -11.14 -5.46 -29.97
C SER A 177 -9.84 -4.87 -29.42
N PRO A 178 -8.76 -4.78 -30.22
CA PRO A 178 -7.53 -4.10 -29.80
C PRO A 178 -7.71 -2.58 -29.65
N GLU A 179 -8.86 -2.05 -30.08
CA GLU A 179 -9.26 -0.65 -29.85
C GLU A 179 -9.77 -0.42 -28.43
N ASN A 180 -10.21 -1.47 -27.71
CA ASN A 180 -10.72 -1.32 -26.36
C ASN A 180 -9.57 -1.05 -25.40
N GLU A 181 -9.80 -0.12 -24.48
CA GLU A 181 -8.86 0.17 -23.40
C GLU A 181 -9.27 -0.63 -22.18
N TYR A 182 -8.29 -1.15 -21.45
CA TYR A 182 -8.58 -1.89 -20.23
C TYR A 182 -7.50 -1.67 -19.18
N VAL A 183 -7.90 -1.86 -17.94
CA VAL A 183 -7.01 -1.92 -16.80
C VAL A 183 -7.44 -3.09 -15.93
N GLU A 184 -6.46 -3.74 -15.31
CA GLU A 184 -6.69 -4.91 -14.50
C GLU A 184 -5.90 -4.85 -13.20
N GLY A 185 -6.25 -5.74 -12.29
CA GLY A 185 -5.49 -5.99 -11.09
C GLY A 185 -5.83 -7.31 -10.45
N LEU A 186 -5.03 -7.66 -9.44
CA LEU A 186 -5.19 -8.89 -8.67
C LEU A 186 -5.42 -8.54 -7.20
N PHE A 187 -6.33 -9.27 -6.58
CA PHE A 187 -6.44 -9.27 -5.12
C PHE A 187 -6.60 -10.67 -4.55
N LEU A 188 -6.02 -10.86 -3.37
CA LEU A 188 -6.19 -12.03 -2.52
C LEU A 188 -7.19 -11.70 -1.42
N ARG A 189 -8.27 -12.48 -1.35
CA ARG A 189 -9.18 -12.44 -0.21
C ARG A 189 -8.54 -13.18 0.95
N THR A 190 -8.26 -12.49 2.05
CA THR A 190 -7.59 -13.06 3.24
C THR A 190 -8.35 -12.73 4.52
N GLN A 191 -7.87 -13.16 5.67
CA GLN A 191 -8.40 -12.82 6.98
C GLN A 191 -7.41 -12.01 7.81
N LEU A 192 -7.94 -11.22 8.75
CA LEU A 192 -7.13 -10.63 9.80
C LEU A 192 -6.63 -11.72 10.75
N ASN A 193 -5.39 -11.60 11.19
CA ASN A 193 -4.92 -12.41 12.31
C ASN A 193 -5.59 -11.95 13.62
N SER A 194 -5.44 -12.76 14.68
CA SER A 194 -6.09 -12.48 15.96
C SER A 194 -5.68 -11.15 16.60
N GLU A 195 -4.48 -10.63 16.33
CA GLU A 195 -4.07 -9.33 16.86
C GLU A 195 -4.73 -8.20 16.08
N GLN A 196 -4.64 -8.23 14.75
CA GLN A 196 -5.27 -7.25 13.85
C GLN A 196 -6.79 -7.16 14.09
N GLN A 197 -7.45 -8.31 14.29
CA GLN A 197 -8.88 -8.35 14.60
C GLN A 197 -9.18 -7.64 15.92
N LYS A 198 -8.37 -7.84 16.98
CA LYS A 198 -8.54 -7.12 18.25
C LYS A 198 -8.35 -5.61 18.10
N GLN A 199 -7.37 -5.18 17.29
CA GLN A 199 -7.15 -3.76 17.01
C GLN A 199 -8.42 -3.16 16.38
N LEU A 200 -8.94 -3.80 15.34
CA LEU A 200 -10.12 -3.35 14.62
C LEU A 200 -11.40 -3.38 15.49
N ASP A 201 -11.59 -4.45 16.28
CA ASP A 201 -12.71 -4.56 17.21
C ASP A 201 -12.68 -3.43 18.25
N CYS A 202 -11.50 -3.11 18.77
CA CYS A 202 -11.33 -2.02 19.72
C CYS A 202 -11.71 -0.67 19.10
N VAL A 203 -11.23 -0.39 17.88
CA VAL A 203 -11.58 0.83 17.13
C VAL A 203 -13.09 0.91 16.90
N ARG A 204 -13.73 -0.19 16.49
CA ARG A 204 -15.17 -0.22 16.19
C ARG A 204 -16.07 -0.06 17.38
N GLN A 205 -15.66 -0.57 18.52
CA GLN A 205 -16.43 -0.57 19.77
C GLN A 205 -16.14 0.66 20.63
N ALA A 206 -15.10 1.43 20.33
CA ALA A 206 -14.76 2.64 21.08
C ALA A 206 -15.84 3.73 20.84
N PRO A 207 -16.64 4.11 21.86
CA PRO A 207 -17.68 5.11 21.71
C PRO A 207 -17.14 6.54 21.50
N ASP A 208 -15.85 6.75 21.75
CA ASP A 208 -15.21 8.07 21.72
C ASP A 208 -13.77 7.93 21.20
N LEU A 209 -13.66 7.72 19.89
CA LEU A 209 -12.37 7.66 19.17
C LEU A 209 -11.60 8.97 19.25
N GLN A 210 -12.30 10.11 19.39
CA GLN A 210 -11.68 11.40 19.61
C GLN A 210 -10.80 11.38 20.87
N ASN A 211 -11.31 10.88 22.00
CA ASN A 211 -10.54 10.76 23.24
C ASN A 211 -9.34 9.81 23.14
N LEU A 212 -9.45 8.76 22.31
CA LEU A 212 -8.37 7.81 22.05
C LEU A 212 -7.20 8.48 21.28
N LEU A 213 -7.51 9.45 20.42
CA LEU A 213 -6.56 10.29 19.68
C LEU A 213 -6.04 11.48 20.50
N GLU A 214 -6.79 12.00 21.47
CA GLU A 214 -6.41 13.17 22.29
C GLU A 214 -5.57 12.84 23.54
N PHE A 215 -5.87 11.76 24.25
CA PHE A 215 -5.35 11.54 25.60
C PHE A 215 -4.70 10.16 25.76
N PRO A 216 -3.36 10.04 25.58
CA PRO A 216 -2.68 8.77 25.78
C PRO A 216 -2.85 8.20 27.19
N GLU A 217 -2.91 9.05 28.21
CA GLU A 217 -3.16 8.60 29.58
C GLU A 217 -4.60 8.09 29.79
N ARG A 218 -5.54 8.52 28.95
CA ARG A 218 -6.93 8.02 28.93
C ARG A 218 -7.15 6.87 27.93
N GLN A 219 -6.15 6.44 27.17
CA GLN A 219 -6.18 5.13 26.50
C GLN A 219 -6.40 4.01 27.53
N SER A 220 -5.99 4.24 28.78
CA SER A 220 -6.32 3.39 29.92
C SER A 220 -7.83 3.26 30.23
N LEU A 221 -8.66 4.25 29.84
CA LEU A 221 -10.12 4.21 29.98
C LEU A 221 -10.76 3.22 29.01
N PHE A 222 -10.16 3.00 27.84
CA PHE A 222 -10.58 1.95 26.93
C PHE A 222 -9.86 0.66 27.30
N SER A 223 -10.56 -0.24 27.98
CA SER A 223 -10.01 -1.54 28.38
C SER A 223 -9.44 -2.32 27.18
N CYS A 224 -9.98 -2.13 25.98
CA CYS A 224 -9.51 -2.79 24.77
C CYS A 224 -8.14 -2.29 24.28
N VAL A 225 -7.82 -0.99 24.39
CA VAL A 225 -6.50 -0.46 23.97
C VAL A 225 -5.39 -1.04 24.83
N ARG A 226 -5.63 -1.17 26.15
CA ARG A 226 -4.72 -1.87 27.06
C ARG A 226 -4.50 -3.34 26.71
N GLN A 227 -5.46 -3.97 26.02
CA GLN A 227 -5.40 -5.36 25.60
C GLN A 227 -4.88 -5.52 24.15
N ALA A 228 -4.59 -4.42 23.45
CA ALA A 228 -4.11 -4.37 22.07
C ALA A 228 -2.84 -3.49 21.97
N PRO A 229 -1.68 -3.97 22.45
CA PRO A 229 -0.45 -3.18 22.49
C PRO A 229 0.01 -2.69 21.11
N GLU A 230 -0.28 -3.45 20.04
CA GLU A 230 0.04 -3.00 18.69
C GLU A 230 -0.83 -1.84 18.21
N LEU A 231 -2.10 -1.78 18.64
CA LEU A 231 -2.95 -0.62 18.37
C LEU A 231 -2.38 0.61 19.09
N GLN A 232 -1.94 0.43 20.33
CA GLN A 232 -1.31 1.49 21.11
C GLN A 232 -0.03 2.02 20.43
N ASN A 233 0.82 1.13 19.92
CA ASN A 233 2.02 1.50 19.18
C ASN A 233 1.68 2.28 17.91
N LEU A 234 0.70 1.80 17.15
CA LEU A 234 0.21 2.44 15.92
C LEU A 234 -0.33 3.85 16.19
N LEU A 235 -1.14 4.03 17.23
CA LEU A 235 -1.68 5.35 17.60
C LEU A 235 -0.58 6.31 18.06
N ASN A 236 0.45 5.79 18.73
CA ASN A 236 1.59 6.60 19.13
C ASN A 236 2.45 7.04 17.93
N SER A 237 2.54 6.23 16.87
CA SER A 237 3.30 6.61 15.66
C SER A 237 2.65 7.73 14.84
N VAL A 238 1.32 7.88 14.92
CA VAL A 238 0.60 9.00 14.28
C VAL A 238 0.88 10.34 14.98
N ARG A 239 1.48 10.38 16.16
CA ARG A 239 1.68 11.65 16.91
C ARG A 239 3.06 12.26 16.73
N GLN A 240 3.88 11.69 15.84
CA GLN A 240 5.31 11.95 15.81
C GLN A 240 5.65 13.27 15.11
N THR A 241 4.92 13.68 14.07
CA THR A 241 5.20 14.93 13.34
C THR A 241 4.15 16.03 13.57
N PRO A 242 4.47 17.32 13.37
CA PRO A 242 3.51 18.42 13.40
C PRO A 242 2.33 18.23 12.45
N GLU A 243 2.57 17.74 11.24
CA GLU A 243 1.55 17.47 10.21
C GLU A 243 0.56 16.42 10.70
N GLN A 244 1.06 15.33 11.28
CA GLN A 244 0.17 14.30 11.81
C GLN A 244 -0.62 14.77 13.04
N ARG A 245 -0.07 15.70 13.85
CA ARG A 245 -0.83 16.32 14.94
C ARG A 245 -1.93 17.24 14.43
N GLU A 246 -1.66 18.00 13.37
CA GLU A 246 -2.67 18.83 12.72
C GLU A 246 -3.78 17.96 12.11
N LEU A 247 -3.44 16.85 11.46
CA LEU A 247 -4.40 15.85 11.00
C LEU A 247 -5.25 15.30 12.16
N LEU A 248 -4.61 14.90 13.26
CA LEU A 248 -5.33 14.47 14.45
C LEU A 248 -6.24 15.57 15.00
N ASP A 249 -5.85 16.84 14.90
CA ASP A 249 -6.69 17.97 15.30
C ASP A 249 -7.90 18.13 14.37
N ARG A 250 -7.75 17.97 13.06
CA ARG A 250 -8.88 18.03 12.11
C ARG A 250 -9.86 16.87 12.27
N LEU A 251 -9.35 15.66 12.50
CA LEU A 251 -10.19 14.46 12.72
C LEU A 251 -11.04 14.55 13.99
N LYS A 252 -10.73 15.45 14.92
CA LYS A 252 -11.55 15.68 16.13
C LYS A 252 -12.93 16.20 15.82
N GLU A 253 -13.10 16.91 14.70
CA GLU A 253 -14.36 17.54 14.35
C GLU A 253 -15.45 16.52 13.99
N SER A 254 -15.08 15.24 13.75
CA SER A 254 -16.02 14.14 13.50
C SER A 254 -15.53 12.78 14.01
N PRO A 255 -16.20 12.17 15.01
CA PRO A 255 -15.88 10.82 15.49
C PRO A 255 -15.92 9.74 14.40
N GLU A 256 -16.79 9.89 13.39
CA GLU A 256 -16.89 8.96 12.27
C GLU A 256 -15.64 9.02 11.38
N GLN A 257 -15.12 10.22 11.13
CA GLN A 257 -13.90 10.41 10.34
C GLN A 257 -12.67 9.88 11.08
N ALA A 258 -12.57 10.16 12.38
CA ALA A 258 -11.52 9.59 13.23
C ALA A 258 -11.54 8.05 13.20
N LYS A 259 -12.73 7.45 13.20
CA LYS A 259 -12.88 5.99 13.06
C LYS A 259 -12.33 5.47 11.74
N LEU A 260 -12.79 6.04 10.62
CA LEU A 260 -12.35 5.64 9.28
C LEU A 260 -10.82 5.72 9.15
N TYR A 261 -10.22 6.81 9.64
CA TYR A 261 -8.78 7.01 9.60
C TYR A 261 -8.03 5.95 10.41
N VAL A 262 -8.45 5.67 11.65
CA VAL A 262 -7.78 4.67 12.49
C VAL A 262 -7.98 3.25 11.94
N GLU A 263 -9.16 2.92 11.39
CA GLU A 263 -9.37 1.65 10.69
C GLU A 263 -8.44 1.53 9.47
N ALA A 264 -8.29 2.59 8.67
CA ALA A 264 -7.36 2.61 7.53
C ALA A 264 -5.91 2.35 7.96
N LEU A 265 -5.46 2.91 9.08
CA LEU A 265 -4.12 2.65 9.61
C LEU A 265 -3.92 1.17 10.00
N VAL A 266 -4.94 0.55 10.61
CA VAL A 266 -4.89 -0.88 10.96
C VAL A 266 -4.79 -1.71 9.68
N TYR A 267 -5.58 -1.39 8.66
CA TYR A 267 -5.54 -2.07 7.35
C TYR A 267 -4.21 -1.89 6.62
N ALA A 268 -3.69 -0.66 6.56
CA ALA A 268 -2.41 -0.35 5.92
C ALA A 268 -1.26 -1.13 6.58
N ASN A 269 -1.20 -1.15 7.92
CA ASN A 269 -0.20 -1.92 8.66
C ASN A 269 -0.35 -3.44 8.43
N ALA A 270 -1.57 -3.91 8.20
CA ALA A 270 -1.87 -5.29 7.81
C ALA A 270 -1.63 -5.59 6.32
N LYS A 271 -1.21 -4.61 5.51
CA LYS A 271 -1.04 -4.70 4.05
C LYS A 271 -2.35 -5.05 3.31
N ILE A 272 -3.45 -4.50 3.78
CA ILE A 272 -4.79 -4.69 3.22
C ILE A 272 -5.17 -3.42 2.45
N TRP A 273 -5.06 -3.47 1.12
CA TRP A 273 -5.17 -2.28 0.29
C TRP A 273 -6.60 -1.80 0.15
N HIS A 274 -7.53 -2.70 -0.20
CA HIS A 274 -8.89 -2.32 -0.61
C HIS A 274 -9.65 -1.59 0.49
N GLU A 275 -9.54 -2.05 1.73
CA GLU A 275 -10.15 -1.40 2.89
C GLU A 275 -9.41 -0.12 3.29
N THR A 276 -8.09 -0.03 3.05
CA THR A 276 -7.33 1.20 3.30
C THR A 276 -7.80 2.30 2.36
N ILE A 277 -7.79 2.05 1.05
CA ILE A 277 -8.19 3.06 0.06
C ILE A 277 -9.67 3.41 0.18
N ASP A 278 -10.56 2.44 0.47
CA ASP A 278 -11.99 2.70 0.67
C ASP A 278 -12.25 3.64 1.86
N ASN A 279 -11.57 3.41 2.99
CA ASN A 279 -11.71 4.27 4.16
C ASN A 279 -11.13 5.68 3.94
N ILE A 280 -9.98 5.80 3.25
CA ILE A 280 -9.37 7.11 2.99
C ILE A 280 -10.11 7.87 1.89
N ALA A 281 -10.68 7.19 0.88
CA ALA A 281 -11.53 7.81 -0.13
C ALA A 281 -12.76 8.48 0.51
N GLN A 282 -13.36 7.88 1.54
CA GLN A 282 -14.46 8.50 2.29
C GLN A 282 -14.05 9.78 3.04
N LEU A 283 -12.75 9.99 3.26
CA LEU A 283 -12.20 11.16 3.93
C LEU A 283 -11.71 12.24 2.96
N SER A 284 -11.65 11.96 1.64
CA SER A 284 -10.94 12.80 0.66
C SER A 284 -11.40 14.26 0.64
N ASP A 285 -12.71 14.51 0.83
CA ASP A 285 -13.28 15.87 0.78
C ASP A 285 -12.90 16.71 2.00
N ALA A 286 -12.84 16.09 3.18
CA ALA A 286 -12.52 16.77 4.45
C ALA A 286 -11.02 16.78 4.74
N HIS A 287 -10.31 15.75 4.26
CA HIS A 287 -8.92 15.41 4.57
C HIS A 287 -8.17 15.06 3.28
N PRO A 288 -8.00 16.02 2.34
CA PRO A 288 -7.39 15.76 1.03
C PRO A 288 -5.90 15.42 1.11
N GLN A 289 -5.22 15.82 2.18
CA GLN A 289 -3.80 15.49 2.39
C GLN A 289 -3.60 14.00 2.58
N GLU A 290 -4.52 13.34 3.27
CA GLU A 290 -4.47 11.92 3.61
C GLU A 290 -4.70 11.06 2.36
N TRP A 291 -5.61 11.50 1.50
CA TRP A 291 -5.81 10.93 0.16
C TRP A 291 -4.54 11.05 -0.68
N GLN A 292 -3.93 12.24 -0.70
CA GLN A 292 -2.70 12.50 -1.43
C GLN A 292 -1.52 11.67 -0.91
N GLU A 293 -1.33 11.57 0.40
CA GLU A 293 -0.28 10.77 1.01
C GLU A 293 -0.41 9.28 0.66
N LEU A 294 -1.63 8.74 0.73
CA LEU A 294 -1.88 7.35 0.39
C LEU A 294 -1.52 7.07 -1.07
N LEU A 295 -1.98 7.90 -2.01
CA LEU A 295 -1.71 7.71 -3.43
C LEU A 295 -0.23 7.93 -3.78
N ALA A 296 0.40 8.95 -3.20
CA ALA A 296 1.84 9.18 -3.37
C ALA A 296 2.67 7.98 -2.88
N SER A 297 2.22 7.29 -1.83
CA SER A 297 2.93 6.11 -1.30
C SER A 297 3.02 4.94 -2.29
N VAL A 298 2.14 4.91 -3.28
CA VAL A 298 2.08 3.88 -4.32
C VAL A 298 2.46 4.40 -5.71
N GLY A 299 2.94 5.64 -5.81
CA GLY A 299 3.34 6.27 -7.06
C GLY A 299 2.17 6.71 -7.93
N LEU A 300 1.08 7.16 -7.30
CA LEU A 300 -0.15 7.66 -7.93
C LEU A 300 -0.46 9.10 -7.51
N GLU A 301 0.55 9.86 -7.08
CA GLU A 301 0.43 11.24 -6.60
C GLU A 301 -0.28 12.17 -7.59
N ASP A 302 -0.12 11.93 -8.89
CA ASP A 302 -0.75 12.71 -9.96
C ASP A 302 -2.28 12.57 -9.95
N LEU A 303 -2.80 11.41 -9.54
CA LEU A 303 -4.24 11.16 -9.44
C LEU A 303 -4.89 11.76 -8.19
N ALA A 304 -4.10 12.27 -7.24
CA ALA A 304 -4.64 12.76 -5.97
C ALA A 304 -5.54 14.00 -6.09
N GLN A 305 -5.42 14.74 -7.20
CA GLN A 305 -6.24 15.92 -7.48
C GLN A 305 -7.52 15.59 -8.26
N GLU A 306 -7.65 14.36 -8.74
CA GLU A 306 -8.79 13.92 -9.53
C GLU A 306 -10.03 13.73 -8.66
N LYS A 307 -11.19 14.01 -9.23
CA LYS A 307 -12.45 13.96 -8.49
C LYS A 307 -12.92 12.52 -8.30
N LEU A 308 -13.27 12.15 -7.07
CA LEU A 308 -14.06 10.95 -6.80
C LEU A 308 -15.49 11.15 -7.30
N LEU A 309 -15.92 10.29 -8.22
CA LEU A 309 -17.21 10.37 -8.88
C LEU A 309 -18.20 9.42 -8.23
N ASN A 310 -19.35 9.97 -7.84
CA ASN A 310 -20.54 9.19 -7.48
C ASN A 310 -21.21 8.71 -8.78
N CYS A 311 -20.58 7.77 -9.45
CA CYS A 311 -21.12 7.15 -10.66
C CYS A 311 -21.13 5.63 -10.51
N CYS A 312 -21.68 4.99 -11.54
CA CYS A 312 -21.27 3.65 -11.89
C CYS A 312 -21.62 2.61 -10.81
N THR A 313 -22.87 2.65 -10.32
CA THR A 313 -23.43 1.49 -9.64
C THR A 313 -23.63 0.41 -10.69
N ALA A 314 -22.80 -0.62 -10.61
CA ALA A 314 -23.02 -1.84 -11.35
C ALA A 314 -24.27 -2.53 -10.76
N ASP A 315 -25.41 -2.41 -11.46
CA ASP A 315 -26.67 -3.07 -11.10
C ASP A 315 -26.56 -4.60 -11.14
#